data_AF-A0A2S9FR26-F1
#
_entry.id   AF-A0A2S9FR26-F1
#
_cell.length_a   1.000
_cell.length_b   1.000
_cell.length_c   1.000
_cell.angle_alpha   90.00
_cell.angle_beta   90.00
_cell.angle_gamma   90.00
#
_symmetry.space_group_name_H-M   'P 1'
#
loop_
_entity.id
_entity.type
_entity.pdbx_description
1 polymer ?
#
loop_
_entity_poly.entity_id
_entity_poly.type
_entity_poly.pdbx_seq_one_letter_code
_entity_poly.pdbx_strand_id
1 'polypeptide(L)'
;IVGVFTDLAGPAPPGLEFSATVDTRYSTSPTWLKLLAMIVGVAMTLISLGALHVLDNADGRRHKRFLPQRWWSLSPLDGVVAAVLVWWHFVGANTADDG
;
A
#
# COMPACT_ATOMS: atom_id res chain seq x y z
N ILE A 1 14.52 24.75 -5.71
CA ILE A 1 14.78 25.71 -6.81
C ILE A 1 13.44 25.92 -7.52
N VAL A 2 13.00 27.17 -7.68
CA VAL A 2 11.77 27.50 -8.43
C VAL A 2 12.06 28.00 -9.86
N GLY A 3 13.33 28.19 -10.20
CA GLY A 3 13.83 28.55 -11.53
C GLY A 3 15.23 29.19 -11.47
N VAL A 4 15.80 29.47 -12.64
CA VAL A 4 17.01 30.29 -12.83
C VAL A 4 16.61 31.42 -13.79
N PHE A 5 16.59 32.66 -13.29
CA PHE A 5 16.04 33.81 -14.03
C PHE A 5 17.13 34.87 -14.25
N THR A 6 17.08 35.55 -15.40
CA THR A 6 17.96 36.66 -15.74
C THR A 6 17.23 37.65 -16.65
N ASP A 7 17.49 38.94 -16.47
CA ASP A 7 17.00 40.01 -17.35
C ASP A 7 18.05 40.41 -18.41
N LEU A 8 19.23 39.77 -18.39
CA LEU A 8 20.26 39.98 -19.40
C LEU A 8 19.79 39.45 -20.76
N ALA A 9 19.80 40.32 -21.76
CA ALA A 9 19.55 39.99 -23.14
C ALA A 9 20.86 39.92 -23.93
N GLY A 10 20.93 39.07 -24.96
CA GLY A 10 22.10 38.88 -25.79
C GLY A 10 22.75 37.50 -25.60
N PRO A 11 23.85 37.23 -26.33
CA PRO A 11 24.51 35.93 -26.29
C PRO A 11 25.13 35.66 -24.91
N ALA A 12 24.93 34.45 -24.39
CA ALA A 12 25.59 34.01 -23.17
C ALA A 12 27.12 34.01 -23.38
N PRO A 13 27.90 34.59 -22.46
CA PRO A 13 29.36 34.59 -22.57
C PRO A 13 29.92 33.17 -22.40
N PRO A 14 31.10 32.89 -22.97
CA PRO A 14 31.76 31.61 -22.76
C PRO A 14 32.04 31.39 -21.26
N GLY A 15 31.72 30.20 -20.76
CA GLY A 15 31.91 29.81 -19.36
C GLY A 15 30.71 30.06 -18.43
N LEU A 16 29.57 30.53 -18.95
CA LEU A 16 28.34 30.60 -18.17
C LEU A 16 27.75 29.19 -17.98
N GLU A 17 27.86 28.64 -16.77
CA GLU A 17 27.33 27.32 -16.41
C GLU A 17 26.54 27.39 -15.09
N PHE A 18 25.42 26.66 -15.03
CA PHE A 18 24.66 26.45 -13.81
C PHE A 18 24.53 24.95 -13.56
N SER A 19 24.85 24.52 -12.34
CA SER A 19 24.71 23.14 -11.90
C SER A 19 23.92 23.08 -10.60
N ALA A 20 22.97 22.16 -10.54
CA ALA A 20 22.18 21.88 -9.34
C ALA A 20 21.88 20.39 -9.23
N THR A 21 22.31 19.78 -8.13
CA THR A 21 21.91 18.44 -7.74
C THR A 21 20.63 18.54 -6.91
N VAL A 22 19.49 18.23 -7.52
CA VAL A 22 18.20 18.21 -6.82
C VAL A 22 18.17 17.04 -5.85
N ASP A 23 17.58 17.24 -4.67
CA ASP A 23 17.39 16.17 -3.70
C ASP A 23 16.33 15.17 -4.19
N THR A 24 16.78 14.01 -4.67
CA THR A 24 15.94 12.90 -5.11
C THR A 24 16.10 11.68 -4.21
N ARG A 25 16.53 11.85 -2.94
CA ARG A 25 16.90 10.72 -2.05
C ARG A 25 15.79 9.68 -1.85
N TYR A 26 14.53 10.06 -2.02
CA TYR A 26 13.37 9.18 -1.87
C TYR A 26 12.84 8.61 -3.21
N SER A 27 13.29 9.14 -4.35
CA SER A 27 12.90 8.69 -5.68
C SER A 27 13.78 7.51 -6.12
N THR A 28 13.55 6.35 -5.50
CA THR A 28 14.36 5.14 -5.72
C THR A 28 13.52 3.97 -6.22
N SER A 29 14.18 3.01 -6.87
CA SER A 29 13.60 1.73 -7.26
C SER A 29 14.39 0.60 -6.58
N PRO A 30 13.73 -0.53 -6.23
CA PRO A 30 14.44 -1.65 -5.62
C PRO A 30 15.48 -2.22 -6.59
N THR A 31 16.66 -2.56 -6.08
CA THR A 31 17.64 -3.36 -6.82
C THR A 31 17.14 -4.79 -6.95
N TRP A 32 17.73 -5.56 -7.87
CA TRP A 32 17.42 -6.99 -8.03
C TRP A 32 17.62 -7.78 -6.74
N LEU A 33 18.68 -7.51 -5.98
CA LEU A 33 18.93 -8.16 -4.70
C LEU A 33 17.79 -7.91 -3.71
N LYS A 34 17.37 -6.64 -3.55
CA LYS A 34 16.26 -6.27 -2.67
C LYS A 34 14.96 -6.93 -3.13
N LEU A 35 14.68 -6.91 -4.43
CA LEU A 35 13.47 -7.51 -4.98
C LEU A 35 13.41 -9.02 -4.74
N LEU A 36 14.50 -9.74 -5.04
CA LEU A 36 14.59 -11.18 -4.82
C LEU A 36 14.46 -11.53 -3.34
N ALA A 37 15.10 -10.77 -2.45
CA ALA A 37 14.98 -10.97 -1.00
C ALA A 37 13.54 -10.78 -0.51
N MET A 38 12.80 -9.79 -1.01
CA MET A 38 11.38 -9.60 -0.68
C MET A 38 10.53 -10.79 -1.13
N ILE A 39 10.73 -11.25 -2.37
CA ILE A 39 9.98 -12.39 -2.93
C ILE A 39 10.27 -13.68 -2.15
N VAL A 40 11.54 -13.99 -1.92
CA VAL A 40 11.96 -15.17 -1.17
C VAL A 40 11.46 -15.09 0.27
N GLY A 41 11.56 -13.92 0.90
CA GLY A 41 11.04 -13.68 2.25
C GLY A 41 9.56 -14.03 2.37
N VAL A 42 8.72 -13.46 1.50
CA VAL A 42 7.27 -13.76 1.47
C VAL A 42 7.01 -15.24 1.21
N ALA A 43 7.71 -15.85 0.25
CA ALA A 43 7.56 -17.28 -0.05
C ALA A 43 7.93 -18.16 1.15
N MET A 44 9.02 -17.86 1.85
CA MET A 44 9.45 -18.60 3.04
C MET A 44 8.46 -18.41 4.19
N THR A 45 7.88 -17.22 4.37
CA THR A 45 6.82 -17.01 5.36
C THR A 45 5.61 -17.88 5.07
N LEU A 46 5.16 -17.97 3.81
CA LEU A 46 4.04 -18.84 3.43
C LEU A 46 4.37 -20.32 3.67
N ILE A 47 5.59 -20.77 3.34
CA ILE A 47 6.04 -22.14 3.62
C ILE A 47 6.07 -22.42 5.12
N SER A 48 6.56 -21.47 5.93
CA SER A 48 6.60 -21.61 7.38
C SER A 48 5.19 -21.71 7.98
N LEU A 49 4.24 -20.89 7.53
CA LEU A 49 2.83 -21.00 7.94
C LEU A 49 2.20 -22.32 7.46
N GLY A 50 2.55 -22.81 6.28
CA GLY A 50 2.14 -24.12 5.80
C GLY A 50 2.65 -25.26 6.69
N ALA A 51 3.93 -25.22 7.06
CA ALA A 51 4.53 -26.18 7.98
C ALA A 51 3.89 -26.10 9.38
N LEU A 52 3.64 -24.90 9.88
CA LEU A 52 2.91 -24.67 11.13
C LEU A 52 1.49 -25.25 11.07
N HIS A 53 0.76 -25.03 9.98
CA HIS A 53 -0.57 -25.59 9.79
C HIS A 53 -0.56 -27.13 9.78
N VAL A 54 0.47 -27.75 9.20
CA VAL A 54 0.65 -29.21 9.25
C VAL A 54 0.86 -29.68 10.70
N LEU A 55 1.66 -28.96 11.49
CA LEU A 55 1.86 -29.24 12.91
C LEU A 55 0.56 -29.08 13.70
N ASP A 56 -0.19 -27.99 13.50
CA ASP A 56 -1.46 -27.73 14.18
C ASP A 56 -2.50 -28.83 13.91
N ASN A 57 -2.50 -29.41 12.70
CA ASN A 57 -3.40 -30.50 12.35
C ASN A 57 -2.97 -31.85 12.94
N ALA A 58 -1.71 -32.01 13.34
CA ALA A 58 -1.21 -33.24 13.95
C ALA A 58 -1.88 -33.52 15.32
N ASP A 59 -2.38 -32.48 15.99
CA ASP A 59 -3.11 -32.57 17.28
C ASP A 59 -4.54 -33.14 17.15
N GLY A 60 -4.96 -33.56 15.95
CA GLY A 60 -6.22 -34.28 15.72
C GLY A 60 -7.49 -33.41 15.78
N ARG A 61 -7.36 -32.10 16.04
CA ARG A 61 -8.49 -31.15 16.00
C ARG A 61 -8.80 -30.77 14.55
N ARG A 62 -9.86 -31.34 13.98
CA ARG A 62 -10.30 -30.98 12.63
C ARG A 62 -11.06 -29.64 12.64
N HIS A 63 -10.68 -28.75 11.73
CA HIS A 63 -11.47 -27.56 11.41
C HIS A 63 -12.80 -27.99 10.78
N LYS A 64 -13.93 -27.72 11.47
CA LYS A 64 -15.26 -28.13 10.99
C LYS A 64 -15.86 -27.14 9.97
N ARG A 65 -15.51 -25.85 10.07
CA ARG A 65 -15.93 -24.78 9.16
C ARG A 65 -14.87 -23.68 9.13
N PHE A 66 -14.60 -23.12 7.95
CA PHE A 66 -13.75 -21.93 7.81
C PHE A 66 -14.50 -20.65 8.22
N LEU A 67 -15.77 -20.54 7.85
CA LEU A 67 -16.65 -19.43 8.23
C LEU A 67 -17.73 -19.89 9.23
N PRO A 68 -18.21 -18.98 10.11
CA PRO A 68 -19.33 -19.27 11.01
C PRO A 68 -20.61 -19.69 10.27
N GLN A 69 -21.50 -20.43 10.95
CA GLN A 69 -22.73 -20.98 10.35
C GLN A 69 -23.64 -19.95 9.67
N ARG A 70 -23.67 -18.73 10.22
CA ARG A 70 -24.56 -17.64 9.82
C ARG A 70 -23.87 -16.58 8.96
N TRP A 71 -22.70 -16.89 8.41
CA TRP A 71 -21.93 -15.92 7.61
C TRP A 71 -22.71 -15.38 6.41
N TRP A 72 -23.57 -16.21 5.81
CA TRP A 72 -24.39 -15.84 4.65
C TRP A 72 -25.84 -15.49 5.01
N SER A 73 -26.17 -15.33 6.29
CA SER A 73 -27.51 -14.90 6.69
C SER A 73 -27.52 -13.39 6.92
N LEU A 74 -28.51 -12.70 6.34
CA LEU A 74 -28.73 -11.27 6.54
C LEU A 74 -29.87 -11.05 7.52
N SER A 75 -29.65 -10.18 8.51
CA SER A 75 -30.68 -9.63 9.38
C SER A 75 -31.13 -8.26 8.87
N PRO A 76 -32.33 -7.79 9.25
CA PRO A 76 -32.75 -6.43 8.95
C PRO A 76 -31.78 -5.36 9.47
N LEU A 77 -31.13 -5.62 10.61
CA LEU A 77 -30.12 -4.73 11.18
C LEU A 77 -28.89 -4.60 10.25
N ASP A 78 -28.44 -5.70 9.65
CA ASP A 78 -27.34 -5.67 8.66
C ASP A 78 -27.69 -4.78 7.47
N GLY A 79 -28.95 -4.84 7.03
CA GLY A 79 -29.47 -3.97 5.97
C GLY A 79 -29.44 -2.49 6.36
N VAL A 80 -29.84 -2.15 7.59
CA VAL A 80 -29.78 -0.76 8.08
C VAL A 80 -28.33 -0.27 8.16
N VAL A 81 -27.43 -1.06 8.74
CA VAL A 81 -26.00 -0.69 8.84
C VAL A 81 -25.41 -0.49 7.45
N ALA A 82 -25.63 -1.43 6.53
CA ALA A 82 -25.14 -1.33 5.16
C ALA A 82 -25.72 -0.10 4.43
N ALA A 83 -27.03 0.16 4.56
CA ALA A 83 -27.67 1.31 3.94
C ALA A 83 -27.13 2.64 4.48
N VAL A 84 -26.92 2.74 5.79
CA VAL A 84 -26.33 3.93 6.42
C VAL A 84 -24.88 4.11 5.96
N LEU A 85 -24.08 3.04 5.92
CA LEU A 85 -22.69 3.09 5.43
C LEU A 85 -22.60 3.51 3.96
N VAL A 86 -23.45 2.94 3.10
CA VAL A 86 -23.50 3.30 1.67
C VAL A 86 -23.99 4.72 1.49
N TRP A 87 -25.05 5.12 2.19
CA TRP A 87 -25.54 6.50 2.14
C TRP A 87 -24.47 7.49 2.59
N TRP A 88 -23.86 7.24 3.75
CA TRP A 88 -22.78 8.07 4.28
C TRP A 88 -21.56 8.11 3.36
N HIS A 89 -21.25 7.04 2.63
CA HIS A 89 -20.16 7.07 1.65
C HIS A 89 -20.36 8.12 0.55
N PHE A 90 -21.61 8.41 0.16
CA PHE A 90 -21.90 9.39 -0.89
C PHE A 90 -22.17 10.80 -0.37
N VAL A 91 -22.82 10.94 0.79
CA VAL A 91 -23.24 12.25 1.32
C VAL A 91 -22.57 12.64 2.64
N GLY A 92 -21.80 11.74 3.23
CA GLY A 92 -21.11 11.94 4.50
C GLY A 92 -19.94 12.89 4.36
N ALA A 93 -19.57 13.50 5.49
CA ALA A 93 -18.41 14.37 5.54
C ALA A 93 -17.11 13.56 5.47
N ASN A 94 -16.20 14.00 4.61
CA ASN A 94 -14.81 13.58 4.59
C ASN A 94 -14.08 14.04 5.86
N THR A 95 -12.92 13.43 6.11
CA THR A 95 -12.05 13.85 7.21
C THR A 95 -11.13 14.99 6.78
N ALA A 96 -10.45 15.61 7.76
CA ALA A 96 -9.63 16.80 7.51
C ALA A 96 -8.43 16.55 6.59
N ASP A 97 -7.96 15.30 6.50
CA ASP A 97 -6.72 14.90 5.84
C ASP A 97 -6.94 14.04 4.57
N ASP A 98 -8.14 14.12 3.97
CA ASP A 98 -8.49 13.35 2.76
C ASP A 98 -7.94 13.98 1.45
N GLY A 99 -7.25 15.13 1.56
CA GLY A 99 -6.68 15.90 0.44
C GLY A 99 -5.27 15.51 0.01
#